data_AF-A0A972BBW5-F1
#
_entry.id   AF-A0A972BBW5-F1
#
_cell.length_a   1.000
_cell.length_b   1.000
_cell.length_c   1.000
_cell.angle_alpha   90.00
_cell.angle_beta   90.00
_cell.angle_gamma   90.00
#
_symmetry.space_group_name_H-M   'P 1'
#
loop_
_entity.id
_entity.type
_entity.pdbx_description
1 polymer ?
#
loop_
_entity_poly.entity_id
_entity_poly.type
_entity_poly.pdbx_seq_one_letter_code
_entity_poly.pdbx_strand_id
1 'polypeptide(L)'
;MPIKYNNHIPDLQEISKIKFEEIFCIYYSQVAAFASVILEDKAAGEDIAQEVFVYVWEKRKNLQIGKGFRSYLFQSAYTRAIDYIKRSKQFDKYSHKIFLQFAEE
;
A
#
# COMPACT_ATOMS: atom_id res chain seq x y z
N MET A 1 -4.07 -22.18 19.51
CA MET A 1 -5.48 -21.72 19.41
C MET A 1 -5.48 -20.42 18.60
N PRO A 2 -6.13 -20.32 17.43
CA PRO A 2 -6.10 -19.09 16.65
C PRO A 2 -6.99 -18.06 17.32
N ILE A 3 -6.40 -16.92 17.66
CA ILE A 3 -7.07 -15.80 18.31
C ILE A 3 -8.04 -15.21 17.28
N LYS A 4 -9.35 -15.46 17.45
CA LYS A 4 -10.39 -14.79 16.66
C LYS A 4 -10.43 -13.32 17.11
N TYR A 5 -9.64 -12.46 16.47
CA TYR A 5 -9.77 -11.02 16.68
C TYR A 5 -11.07 -10.55 16.02
N ASN A 6 -12.06 -10.29 16.85
CA ASN A 6 -13.32 -9.69 16.45
C ASN A 6 -13.02 -8.32 15.81
N ASN A 7 -13.57 -8.08 14.61
CA ASN A 7 -13.27 -6.97 13.68
C ASN A 7 -13.64 -5.55 14.18
N HIS A 8 -13.63 -5.29 15.48
CA HIS A 8 -13.86 -3.95 16.00
C HIS A 8 -12.52 -3.20 16.08
N ILE A 9 -12.15 -2.56 14.99
CA ILE A 9 -11.02 -1.64 14.98
C ILE A 9 -11.51 -0.37 15.68
N PRO A 10 -10.83 0.08 16.75
CA PRO A 10 -11.20 1.32 17.44
C PRO A 10 -11.15 2.50 16.47
N ASP A 11 -11.87 3.56 16.81
CA ASP A 11 -11.83 4.80 16.03
C ASP A 11 -10.37 5.22 15.79
N LEU A 12 -9.98 5.29 14.51
CA LEU A 12 -8.63 5.63 14.10
C LEU A 12 -8.23 7.04 14.54
N GLN A 13 -9.20 7.92 14.81
CA GLN A 13 -8.93 9.28 15.24
C GLN A 13 -8.25 9.33 16.62
N GLU A 14 -8.62 8.41 17.51
CA GLU A 14 -8.12 8.34 18.89
C GLU A 14 -7.27 7.09 19.16
N ILE A 15 -6.90 6.34 18.12
CA ILE A 15 -6.10 5.13 18.28
C ILE A 15 -4.73 5.45 18.90
N SER A 16 -4.37 4.73 19.96
CA SER A 16 -3.05 4.83 20.56
C SER A 16 -1.98 4.25 19.64
N LYS A 17 -0.73 4.72 19.78
CA LYS A 17 0.41 4.20 19.01
C LYS A 17 0.56 2.68 19.16
N ILE A 18 0.44 2.17 20.39
CA ILE A 18 0.54 0.74 20.71
C ILE A 18 -0.52 -0.06 19.94
N LYS A 19 -1.77 0.45 19.92
CA LYS A 19 -2.86 -0.24 19.22
C LYS A 19 -2.68 -0.21 17.71
N PHE A 20 -2.11 0.87 17.17
CA PHE A 20 -1.75 0.94 15.76
C PHE A 20 -0.61 -0.02 15.41
N GLU A 21 0.40 -0.16 16.27
CA GLU A 21 1.49 -1.13 16.10
C GLU A 21 0.96 -2.57 16.06
N GLU A 22 -0.02 -2.93 16.90
CA GLU A 22 -0.67 -4.25 16.83
C GLU A 22 -1.34 -4.49 15.47
N ILE A 23 -2.05 -3.49 14.94
CA ILE A 23 -2.70 -3.55 13.62
C ILE A 23 -1.64 -3.68 12.53
N PHE A 24 -0.55 -2.92 12.62
CA PHE A 24 0.56 -2.98 11.69
C PHE A 24 1.17 -4.39 11.65
N CYS A 25 1.47 -4.97 12.82
CA CYS A 25 2.00 -6.34 12.93
C CYS A 25 1.09 -7.40 12.31
N ILE A 26 -0.22 -7.20 12.35
CA ILE A 26 -1.20 -8.12 11.75
C ILE A 26 -1.24 -7.97 10.22
N TYR A 27 -1.33 -6.75 9.71
CA TYR A 27 -1.70 -6.51 8.31
C TYR A 27 -0.53 -6.17 7.39
N TYR A 28 0.60 -5.67 7.90
CA TYR A 28 1.71 -5.21 7.06
C TYR A 28 2.19 -6.29 6.10
N SER A 29 2.52 -7.48 6.62
CA SER A 29 3.00 -8.61 5.80
C SER A 29 1.97 -9.06 4.76
N GLN A 30 0.67 -9.02 5.12
CA GLN A 30 -0.40 -9.40 4.20
C GLN A 30 -0.56 -8.38 3.06
N VAL A 31 -0.46 -7.09 3.37
CA VAL A 31 -0.55 -6.01 2.38
C VAL A 31 0.69 -6.00 1.48
N ALA A 32 1.89 -6.16 2.05
CA ALA A 32 3.13 -6.24 1.30
C ALA A 32 3.15 -7.43 0.34
N ALA A 33 2.76 -8.63 0.81
CA ALA A 33 2.67 -9.81 -0.05
C ALA A 33 1.65 -9.61 -1.17
N PHE A 34 0.49 -9.03 -0.88
CA PHE A 34 -0.54 -8.73 -1.88
C PHE A 34 -0.04 -7.76 -2.96
N ALA A 35 0.59 -6.66 -2.57
CA ALA A 35 1.17 -5.70 -3.50
C ALA A 35 2.31 -6.32 -4.32
N SER A 36 3.16 -7.14 -3.69
CA SER A 36 4.27 -7.83 -4.35
C SER A 36 3.79 -8.76 -5.47
N VAL A 37 2.66 -9.46 -5.27
CA VAL A 37 2.07 -10.33 -6.31
C VAL A 37 1.55 -9.52 -7.49
N ILE A 38 0.96 -8.35 -7.25
CA ILE A 38 0.45 -7.48 -8.32
C ILE A 38 1.59 -6.85 -9.13
N LEU A 39 2.69 -6.49 -8.45
CA LEU A 39 3.84 -5.81 -9.05
C LEU A 39 4.87 -6.78 -9.64
N GLU A 40 4.80 -8.06 -9.27
CA GLU A 40 5.86 -9.05 -9.52
C GLU A 40 7.23 -8.60 -8.96
N ASP A 41 7.21 -7.75 -7.93
CA ASP A 41 8.38 -7.15 -7.30
C ASP A 41 8.14 -7.05 -5.79
N LYS A 42 8.97 -7.78 -5.04
CA LYS A 42 8.88 -7.82 -3.57
C LYS A 42 9.26 -6.49 -2.93
N ALA A 43 10.30 -5.83 -3.43
CA ALA A 43 10.76 -4.56 -2.87
C ALA A 43 9.70 -3.47 -3.09
N ALA A 44 9.18 -3.37 -4.33
CA ALA A 44 8.10 -2.42 -4.63
C ALA A 44 6.83 -2.74 -3.83
N GLY A 45 6.53 -4.02 -3.57
CA GLY A 45 5.41 -4.42 -2.73
C GLY A 45 5.56 -4.00 -1.26
N GLU A 46 6.76 -4.11 -0.69
CA GLU A 46 7.09 -3.61 0.64
C GLU A 46 6.98 -2.09 0.73
N ASP A 47 7.48 -1.36 -0.28
CA ASP A 47 7.38 0.11 -0.35
C ASP A 47 5.92 0.56 -0.37
N ILE A 48 5.08 -0.06 -1.19
CA ILE A 48 3.64 0.25 -1.22
C ILE A 48 2.97 -0.02 0.14
N ALA A 49 3.31 -1.13 0.80
CA ALA A 49 2.78 -1.39 2.13
C ALA A 49 3.18 -0.29 3.11
N GLN A 50 4.46 0.13 3.12
CA GLN A 50 4.92 1.24 3.96
C GLN A 50 4.14 2.53 3.68
N GLU A 51 3.99 2.92 2.42
CA GLU A 51 3.22 4.10 2.03
C GLU A 51 1.77 4.05 2.53
N VAL A 52 1.13 2.88 2.45
CA VAL A 52 -0.24 2.71 2.92
C VAL A 52 -0.33 2.92 4.43
N PHE A 53 0.55 2.29 5.22
CA PHE A 53 0.50 2.42 6.69
C PHE A 53 0.93 3.81 7.17
N VAL A 54 1.92 4.44 6.54
CA VAL A 54 2.31 5.84 6.82
C VAL A 54 1.14 6.76 6.53
N TYR A 55 0.52 6.63 5.36
CA TYR A 55 -0.63 7.44 4.99
C TYR A 55 -1.81 7.27 5.97
N VAL A 56 -2.12 6.03 6.36
CA VAL A 56 -3.16 5.75 7.34
C VAL A 56 -2.82 6.41 8.67
N TRP A 57 -1.60 6.27 9.17
CA TRP A 57 -1.17 6.88 10.41
C TRP A 57 -1.31 8.40 10.36
N GLU A 58 -0.76 9.05 9.33
CA GLU A 58 -0.80 10.51 9.20
C GLU A 58 -2.21 11.08 9.05
N LYS A 59 -3.06 10.40 8.28
CA LYS A 59 -4.41 10.86 7.96
C LYS A 59 -5.50 10.30 8.87
N ARG A 60 -5.14 9.51 9.89
CA ARG A 60 -6.06 8.81 10.80
C ARG A 60 -7.19 9.68 11.37
N LYS A 61 -6.92 10.95 11.67
CA LYS A 61 -7.90 11.90 12.20
C LYS A 61 -9.01 12.27 11.20
N ASN A 62 -8.72 12.18 9.90
CA ASN A 62 -9.63 12.57 8.82
C ASN A 62 -10.16 11.36 8.04
N LEU A 63 -9.63 10.16 8.32
CA LEU A 63 -10.02 8.94 7.61
C LEU A 63 -11.32 8.39 8.21
N GLN A 64 -12.41 8.57 7.46
CA GLN A 64 -13.70 7.95 7.75
C GLN A 64 -13.72 6.51 7.22
N ILE A 65 -12.98 5.63 7.90
CA ILE A 65 -12.96 4.21 7.58
C ILE A 65 -14.05 3.57 8.43
N GLY A 66 -15.21 3.30 7.81
CA GLY A 66 -16.33 2.61 8.46
C GLY A 66 -15.99 1.16 8.83
N LYS A 67 -16.91 0.21 8.61
CA LYS A 67 -16.75 -1.19 9.07
C LYS A 67 -15.62 -2.01 8.41
N GLY A 68 -14.79 -1.43 7.54
CA GLY A 68 -13.93 -2.18 6.62
C GLY A 68 -12.48 -1.70 6.54
N PHE A 69 -11.76 -1.57 7.66
CA PHE A 69 -10.34 -1.19 7.64
C PHE A 69 -9.47 -2.13 6.83
N ARG A 70 -9.69 -3.45 6.95
CA ARG A 70 -8.99 -4.43 6.12
C ARG A 70 -9.22 -4.12 4.65
N SER A 71 -10.48 -4.01 4.22
CA SER A 71 -10.82 -3.69 2.83
C SER A 71 -10.18 -2.39 2.37
N TYR A 72 -10.16 -1.37 3.23
CA TYR A 72 -9.48 -0.11 2.96
C TYR A 72 -7.98 -0.29 2.69
N LEU A 73 -7.27 -1.04 3.54
CA LEU A 73 -5.82 -1.28 3.36
C LEU A 73 -5.53 -1.95 2.01
N PHE A 74 -6.25 -3.02 1.67
CA PHE A 74 -6.04 -3.75 0.42
C PHE A 74 -6.43 -2.90 -0.80
N GLN A 75 -7.52 -2.12 -0.72
CA GLN A 75 -7.90 -1.22 -1.81
C GLN A 75 -6.86 -0.10 -2.00
N SER A 76 -6.36 0.46 -0.89
CA SER A 76 -5.34 1.52 -0.88
C SER A 76 -4.02 1.03 -1.49
N ALA A 77 -3.62 -0.20 -1.18
CA ALA A 77 -2.46 -0.87 -1.77
C ALA A 77 -2.66 -1.17 -3.25
N TYR A 78 -3.83 -1.70 -3.64
CA TYR A 78 -4.16 -1.98 -5.03
C TYR A 78 -4.08 -0.71 -5.89
N THR A 79 -4.73 0.39 -5.46
CA THR A 79 -4.70 1.66 -6.19
C THR A 79 -3.26 2.14 -6.40
N ARG A 80 -2.43 2.10 -5.35
CA ARG A 80 -1.01 2.49 -5.45
C ARG A 80 -0.22 1.57 -6.37
N ALA A 81 -0.48 0.27 -6.36
CA ALA A 81 0.20 -0.69 -7.23
C ALA A 81 -0.14 -0.43 -8.70
N ILE A 82 -1.41 -0.15 -9.00
CA ILE A 82 -1.82 0.22 -10.35
C ILE A 82 -1.16 1.53 -10.79
N ASP A 83 -1.07 2.53 -9.91
CA ASP A 83 -0.42 3.80 -10.22
C ASP A 83 1.11 3.65 -10.40
N TYR A 84 1.74 2.76 -9.63
CA TYR A 84 3.14 2.38 -9.82
C TYR A 84 3.37 1.77 -11.21
N ILE A 85 2.55 0.79 -11.61
CA ILE A 85 2.64 0.14 -12.93
C ILE A 85 2.48 1.16 -14.06
N LYS A 86 1.52 2.09 -13.94
CA LYS A 86 1.31 3.17 -14.93
C LYS A 86 2.55 4.05 -15.07
N ARG A 87 3.15 4.46 -13.95
CA ARG A 87 4.38 5.27 -13.93
C ARG A 87 5.56 4.53 -14.54
N SER A 88 5.74 3.25 -14.22
CA SER A 88 6.79 2.41 -14.81
C SER A 88 6.66 2.33 -16.33
N LYS A 89 5.46 2.01 -16.85
CA LYS A 89 5.22 1.94 -18.29
C LYS A 89 5.45 3.28 -19.01
N GLN A 90 5.09 4.38 -18.34
CA GLN A 90 5.34 5.71 -18.88
C GLN A 90 6.84 6.00 -18.96
N PHE A 91 7.61 5.64 -17.92
CA PHE A 91 9.06 5.76 -17.89
C PHE A 91 9.74 4.91 -18.98
N ASP A 92 9.31 3.67 -19.17
CA ASP A 92 9.83 2.79 -20.23
C ASP A 92 9.61 3.38 -21.62
N LYS A 93 8.41 3.93 -21.86
CA LYS A 93 8.09 4.59 -23.14
C LYS A 93 8.97 5.82 -23.40
N TYR A 94 9.22 6.64 -22.39
CA TYR A 94 10.12 7.79 -22.53
C TYR A 94 11.56 7.35 -22.76
N SER A 95 12.04 6.36 -22.00
CA SER A 95 13.39 5.82 -22.11
C SER A 95 13.64 5.24 -23.50
N HIS A 96 12.67 4.49 -24.04
CA HIS A 96 12.74 3.96 -25.40
C HIS A 96 12.76 5.07 -26.45
N LYS A 97 11.92 6.11 -26.31
CA LYS A 97 11.91 7.25 -27.24
C LYS A 97 13.25 7.98 -27.26
N ILE A 98 13.83 8.21 -26.09
CA ILE A 98 15.15 8.85 -25.95
C ILE A 98 16.23 7.98 -26.59
N PHE A 99 16.21 6.66 -26.33
CA PHE A 99 17.15 5.73 -26.92
C PHE A 99 17.10 5.73 -28.46
N LEU A 100 15.90 5.70 -29.05
CA LEU A 100 15.74 5.76 -30.50
C LEU A 100 16.28 7.07 -31.10
N GLN A 101 16.02 8.21 -30.44
CA GLN A 101 16.54 9.50 -30.89
C GLN A 101 18.07 9.52 -30.95
N PHE A 102 18.74 8.92 -29.95
CA PHE A 102 20.21 8.81 -29.95
C PHE A 102 20.74 7.79 -30.97
N ALA A 103 19.95 6.80 -31.38
CA ALA A 103 20.36 5.82 -32.37
C ALA A 103 20.21 6.32 -33.82
N GLU A 104 19.48 7.42 -34.03
CA GLU A 104 19.30 8.09 -35.33
C GLU A 104 20.36 9.16 -35.62
N GLU A 105 21.21 9.51 -34.64
CA GLU A 105 22.37 10.43 -34.76
C GLU A 105 23.66 9.68 -35.11
#